data_AF-A0A0U5BGU3-F1
#
_entry.id   AF-A0A0U5BGU3-F1
#
_cell.length_a   1.000
_cell.length_b   1.000
_cell.length_c   1.000
_cell.angle_alpha   90.00
_cell.angle_beta   90.00
_cell.angle_gamma   90.00
#
_symmetry.space_group_name_H-M   'P 1'
#
loop_
_entity.id
_entity.type
_entity.pdbx_description
1 polymer ?
#
loop_
_entity_poly.entity_id
_entity_poly.type
_entity_poly.pdbx_seq_one_letter_code
_entity_poly.pdbx_strand_id
1 'polypeptide(L)'
;MTQWIWETSADGTARYVLGTAGEDPLVCVGVNPSTAVPNRLDRTVTRVSRFAERTGHDSWVMLNVYPQISTDPAGLHLERDPLLTEDNLRHIAQAIGGRPLTVLAAWGVLVESRPYLMGLVRELVRVSDGVCKGCRLLTKGRH
;
A
#
# COMPACT_ATOMS: atom_id res chain seq x y z
N MET A 1 -10.87 13.86 -16.13
CA MET A 1 -9.62 14.15 -15.39
C MET A 1 -9.49 13.12 -14.29
N THR A 2 -8.28 12.62 -14.01
CA THR A 2 -8.06 11.65 -12.93
C THR A 2 -8.26 12.30 -11.58
N GLN A 3 -9.15 11.77 -10.76
CA GLN A 3 -9.28 12.15 -9.36
C GLN A 3 -8.27 11.34 -8.54
N TRP A 4 -7.34 12.03 -7.88
CA TRP A 4 -6.27 11.42 -7.10
C TRP A 4 -6.67 11.23 -5.64
N ILE A 5 -6.21 10.13 -5.05
CA ILE A 5 -6.17 9.89 -3.61
C ILE A 5 -4.71 10.03 -3.20
N TRP A 6 -4.41 10.92 -2.27
CA TRP A 6 -3.05 11.17 -1.82
C TRP A 6 -3.04 11.61 -0.36
N GLU A 7 -2.57 10.73 0.51
CA GLU A 7 -2.59 10.91 1.97
C GLU A 7 -1.18 10.72 2.52
N THR A 8 -0.66 11.76 3.18
CA THR A 8 0.70 11.82 3.71
C THR A 8 0.71 12.34 5.15
N SER A 9 1.81 12.14 5.85
CA SER A 9 2.07 12.85 7.10
C SER A 9 2.23 14.36 6.86
N ALA A 10 2.02 15.16 7.91
CA ALA A 10 2.09 16.62 7.85
C ALA A 10 3.50 17.14 7.51
N ASP A 11 4.55 16.39 7.90
CA ASP A 11 5.95 16.69 7.60
C ASP A 11 6.42 16.16 6.23
N GLY A 12 5.55 15.46 5.50
CA GLY A 12 5.84 14.89 4.18
C GLY A 12 6.84 13.73 4.18
N THR A 13 7.19 13.16 5.34
CA THR A 13 8.14 12.04 5.45
C THR A 13 7.49 10.67 5.27
N ALA A 14 6.17 10.58 5.37
CA ALA A 14 5.40 9.36 5.23
C ALA A 14 4.27 9.49 4.21
N ARG A 15 3.96 8.40 3.52
CA ARG A 15 2.82 8.28 2.60
C ARG A 15 1.97 7.08 2.99
N TYR A 16 0.74 7.36 3.37
CA TYR A 16 -0.23 6.36 3.79
C TYR A 16 -0.97 5.78 2.59
N VAL A 17 -1.45 6.65 1.68
CA VAL A 17 -2.24 6.25 0.51
C VAL A 17 -1.80 7.02 -0.72
N LEU A 18 -1.67 6.32 -1.85
CA LEU A 18 -1.59 6.93 -3.17
C LEU A 18 -2.45 6.11 -4.14
N GLY A 19 -3.34 6.76 -4.88
CA GLY A 19 -4.20 6.05 -5.82
C GLY A 19 -5.02 6.99 -6.69
N THR A 20 -5.92 6.39 -7.45
CA THR A 20 -6.96 7.10 -8.20
C THR A 20 -8.33 6.66 -7.71
N ALA A 21 -9.30 7.56 -7.70
CA ALA A 21 -10.67 7.21 -7.32
C ALA A 21 -11.34 6.37 -8.41
N GLY A 22 -12.14 5.38 -7.99
CA GLY A 22 -12.94 4.50 -8.84
C GLY A 22 -13.72 3.48 -8.01
N GLU A 23 -14.63 2.77 -8.67
CA GLU A 23 -15.57 1.83 -8.07
C GLU A 23 -14.96 0.44 -7.86
N ASP A 24 -13.96 0.06 -8.65
CA ASP A 24 -13.26 -1.22 -8.55
C ASP A 24 -11.74 -1.04 -8.60
N PRO A 25 -11.12 -0.54 -7.51
CA PRO A 25 -9.68 -0.38 -7.46
C PRO A 25 -8.97 -1.71 -7.25
N LEU A 26 -7.88 -1.91 -7.98
CA LEU A 26 -6.83 -2.81 -7.52
C LEU A 26 -6.10 -2.19 -6.33
N VAL A 27 -6.17 -2.83 -5.17
CA VAL A 27 -5.34 -2.45 -4.02
C VAL A 27 -4.01 -3.20 -4.09
N CYS A 28 -2.89 -2.51 -4.09
CA CYS A 28 -1.55 -3.10 -4.04
C CYS A 28 -0.85 -2.71 -2.74
N VAL A 29 -0.29 -3.69 -2.03
CA VAL A 29 0.44 -3.47 -0.78
C VAL A 29 1.93 -3.75 -0.99
N GLY A 30 2.74 -2.70 -1.01
CA GLY A 30 4.21 -2.78 -1.07
C GLY A 30 4.86 -2.79 0.31
N VAL A 31 6.21 -2.79 0.36
CA VAL A 31 6.94 -2.66 1.65
C VAL A 31 6.87 -1.24 2.17
N ASN A 32 7.33 -0.27 1.38
CA ASN A 32 7.39 1.13 1.74
C ASN A 32 7.21 2.03 0.51
N PRO A 33 6.72 3.26 0.68
CA PRO A 33 6.60 4.21 -0.41
C PRO A 33 7.97 4.72 -0.87
N SER A 34 8.11 4.92 -2.18
CA SER A 34 9.18 5.72 -2.79
C SER A 34 8.62 7.10 -3.19
N THR A 35 9.18 7.77 -4.20
CA THR A 35 8.92 9.19 -4.52
C THR A 35 7.68 9.46 -5.37
N ALA A 36 6.85 8.46 -5.67
CA ALA A 36 5.61 8.69 -6.43
C ALA A 36 4.67 9.70 -5.75
N VAL A 37 4.16 10.63 -6.55
CA VAL A 37 3.15 11.62 -6.19
C VAL A 37 2.09 11.70 -7.30
N PRO A 38 0.92 12.33 -7.07
CA PRO A 38 -0.04 12.59 -8.14
C PRO A 38 0.61 13.18 -9.39
N ASN A 39 0.25 12.64 -10.56
CA ASN A 39 0.79 13.03 -11.87
C ASN A 39 2.30 12.76 -12.10
N ARG A 40 3.03 12.18 -11.13
CA ARG A 40 4.43 11.78 -11.27
C ARG A 40 4.68 10.45 -10.55
N LEU A 41 4.33 9.37 -11.25
CA LEU A 41 4.49 8.01 -10.73
C LEU A 41 5.94 7.54 -10.87
N ASP A 42 6.42 6.80 -9.86
CA ASP A 42 7.66 6.04 -9.98
C ASP A 42 7.44 4.73 -10.77
N ARG A 43 8.52 3.97 -10.97
CA ARG A 43 8.48 2.68 -11.71
C ARG A 43 7.56 1.65 -11.08
N THR A 44 7.48 1.61 -9.75
CA THR A 44 6.66 0.62 -9.02
C THR A 44 5.19 0.97 -9.20
N VAL A 45 4.82 2.22 -8.94
CA VAL A 45 3.42 2.66 -9.04
C VAL A 45 2.92 2.67 -10.49
N THR A 46 3.79 2.98 -11.46
CA THR A 46 3.46 2.84 -12.90
C THR A 46 3.15 1.39 -13.27
N ARG A 47 3.88 0.41 -12.72
CA ARG A 47 3.58 -1.02 -12.95
C ARG A 47 2.26 -1.43 -12.33
N VAL A 48 1.95 -0.95 -11.12
CA VAL A 48 0.67 -1.20 -10.44
C VAL A 48 -0.48 -0.63 -11.27
N SER A 49 -0.39 0.64 -11.68
CA SER A 49 -1.41 1.30 -12.50
C SER A 49 -1.67 0.55 -13.81
N ARG A 50 -0.63 0.15 -14.54
CA ARG A 50 -0.76 -0.63 -15.78
C ARG A 50 -1.29 -2.04 -15.55
N PHE A 51 -0.95 -2.65 -14.42
CA PHE A 51 -1.45 -3.98 -14.08
C PHE A 51 -2.94 -3.91 -13.79
N ALA A 52 -3.39 -2.94 -12.99
CA ALA A 52 -4.81 -2.70 -12.69
C ALA A 52 -5.62 -2.55 -13.99
N GLU A 53 -5.18 -1.66 -14.89
CA GLU A 53 -5.81 -1.43 -16.19
C GLU A 53 -5.89 -2.73 -17.01
N ARG A 54 -4.78 -3.47 -17.13
CA ARG A 54 -4.76 -4.73 -17.89
C ARG A 54 -5.65 -5.83 -17.30
N THR A 55 -5.88 -5.81 -15.99
CA THR A 55 -6.76 -6.76 -15.30
C THR A 55 -8.21 -6.30 -15.21
N GLY A 56 -8.55 -5.16 -15.82
CA GLY A 56 -9.93 -4.67 -15.91
C GLY A 56 -10.42 -3.83 -14.73
N HIS A 57 -9.53 -3.42 -13.83
CA HIS A 57 -9.86 -2.52 -12.73
C HIS A 57 -9.93 -1.07 -13.24
N ASP A 58 -10.89 -0.29 -12.75
CA ASP A 58 -11.12 1.10 -13.17
C ASP A 58 -10.18 2.11 -12.47
N SER A 59 -9.51 1.66 -11.42
CA SER A 59 -8.67 2.47 -10.55
C SER A 59 -7.65 1.61 -9.81
N TRP A 60 -6.78 2.25 -9.02
CA TRP A 60 -5.80 1.54 -8.20
C TRP A 60 -5.47 2.33 -6.94
N VAL A 61 -5.06 1.60 -5.90
CA VAL A 61 -4.58 2.16 -4.63
C VAL A 61 -3.29 1.45 -4.24
N MET A 62 -2.27 2.22 -3.89
CA MET A 62 -0.98 1.76 -3.38
C MET A 62 -0.90 2.06 -1.87
N LEU A 63 -0.92 0.99 -1.09
CA LEU A 63 -0.68 0.97 0.35
C LEU A 63 0.70 0.35 0.63
N ASN A 64 1.17 0.47 1.87
CA ASN A 64 2.49 -0.03 2.26
C ASN A 64 2.47 -0.67 3.64
N VAL A 65 3.32 -1.68 3.86
CA VAL A 65 3.53 -2.28 5.19
C VAL A 65 4.05 -1.25 6.18
N TYR A 66 4.94 -0.34 5.74
CA TYR A 66 5.45 0.77 6.53
C TYR A 66 5.42 2.08 5.72
N PRO A 67 4.93 3.20 6.28
CA PRO A 67 4.59 4.37 5.46
C PRO A 67 5.76 5.32 5.22
N GLN A 68 6.94 5.09 5.80
CA GLN A 68 8.11 5.96 5.61
C GLN A 68 8.54 6.00 4.14
N ILE A 69 8.65 7.21 3.58
CA ILE A 69 9.15 7.40 2.23
C ILE A 69 10.65 7.09 2.20
N SER A 70 11.03 6.09 1.42
CA SER A 70 12.43 5.75 1.14
C SER A 70 12.58 5.10 -0.23
N THR A 71 13.59 5.52 -0.99
CA THR A 71 13.95 4.88 -2.27
C THR A 71 14.72 3.58 -2.08
N ASP A 72 15.34 3.40 -0.91
CA ASP A 72 16.12 2.22 -0.53
C ASP A 72 15.54 1.60 0.76
N PRO A 73 15.11 0.32 0.73
CA PRO A 73 14.68 -0.39 1.95
C PRO A 73 15.72 -0.38 3.07
N ALA A 74 17.02 -0.29 2.74
CA ALA A 74 18.07 -0.15 3.74
C ALA A 74 18.07 1.22 4.46
N GLY A 75 17.36 2.22 3.92
CA GLY A 75 17.12 3.52 4.53
C GLY A 75 15.87 3.59 5.43
N LEU A 76 15.13 2.48 5.58
CA LEU A 76 14.02 2.43 6.53
C LEU A 76 14.53 2.58 7.96
N HIS A 77 13.70 3.10 8.86
CA HIS A 77 13.97 3.14 10.29
C HIS A 77 14.46 1.76 10.79
N LEU A 78 15.35 1.76 11.77
CA LEU A 78 15.89 0.51 12.34
C LEU A 78 14.82 -0.20 13.18
N GLU A 79 13.98 0.58 13.84
CA GLU A 79 12.81 0.15 14.60
C GLU A 79 11.56 0.81 14.04
N ARG A 80 10.40 0.18 14.25
CA ARG A 80 9.14 0.81 13.86
C ARG A 80 8.88 2.04 14.74
N ASP A 81 8.46 3.12 14.10
CA ASP A 81 7.81 4.23 14.79
C ASP A 81 6.35 3.84 15.13
N PRO A 82 5.95 3.82 16.42
CA PRO A 82 4.60 3.43 16.82
C PRO A 82 3.50 4.35 16.27
N LEU A 83 3.73 5.67 16.22
CA LEU A 83 2.73 6.62 15.74
C LEU A 83 2.52 6.49 14.24
N LEU A 84 3.61 6.38 13.46
CA LEU A 84 3.51 6.12 12.02
C LEU A 84 2.83 4.78 11.74
N THR A 85 3.05 3.77 12.60
CA THR A 85 2.42 2.46 12.46
C THR A 85 0.91 2.57 12.68
N GLU A 86 0.49 3.21 13.77
CA GLU A 86 -0.93 3.41 14.09
C GLU A 86 -1.66 4.22 13.00
N ASP A 87 -1.05 5.32 12.56
CA ASP A 87 -1.58 6.13 11.47
C ASP A 87 -1.74 5.30 10.19
N ASN A 88 -0.70 4.56 9.79
CA ASN A 88 -0.75 3.74 8.59
C ASN A 88 -1.88 2.71 8.66
N LEU A 89 -2.05 2.02 9.78
CA LEU A 89 -3.13 1.03 9.95
C LEU A 89 -4.51 1.67 9.87
N ARG A 90 -4.69 2.88 10.40
CA ARG A 90 -5.96 3.64 10.30
C ARG A 90 -6.27 3.98 8.84
N HIS A 91 -5.30 4.50 8.10
CA HIS A 91 -5.46 4.84 6.68
C HIS A 91 -5.72 3.58 5.83
N ILE A 92 -5.03 2.47 6.11
CA ILE A 92 -5.29 1.18 5.46
C ILE A 92 -6.72 0.72 5.72
N ALA A 93 -7.17 0.75 6.98
CA ALA A 93 -8.52 0.31 7.36
C ALA A 93 -9.61 1.13 6.64
N GLN A 94 -9.40 2.44 6.51
CA GLN A 94 -10.30 3.34 5.78
C GLN A 94 -10.29 3.03 4.27
N ALA A 95 -9.12 2.79 3.68
CA ALA A 95 -8.97 2.55 2.25
C ALA A 95 -9.61 1.22 1.79
N ILE A 96 -9.61 0.19 2.64
CA ILE A 96 -10.08 -1.16 2.29
C ILE A 96 -11.42 -1.56 2.93
N GLY A 97 -11.99 -0.69 3.77
CA GLY A 97 -13.17 -1.00 4.56
C GLY A 97 -14.46 -1.04 3.75
N GLY A 98 -15.37 -1.95 4.12
CA GLY A 98 -16.79 -1.86 3.77
C GLY A 98 -17.19 -2.37 2.38
N ARG A 99 -16.27 -2.83 1.54
CA ARG A 99 -16.58 -3.42 0.23
C ARG A 99 -15.61 -4.55 -0.17
N PRO A 100 -16.02 -5.45 -1.08
CA PRO A 100 -15.11 -6.40 -1.71
C PRO A 100 -14.06 -5.68 -2.54
N LEU A 101 -12.80 -6.12 -2.44
CA LEU A 101 -11.67 -5.57 -3.16
C LEU A 101 -10.73 -6.68 -3.62
N THR A 102 -9.99 -6.43 -4.70
CA THR A 102 -8.86 -7.26 -5.09
C THR A 102 -7.58 -6.67 -4.50
N VAL A 103 -6.92 -7.44 -3.64
CA VAL A 103 -5.70 -7.02 -2.93
C VAL A 103 -4.50 -7.80 -3.47
N LEU A 104 -3.52 -7.10 -4.02
CA LEU A 104 -2.24 -7.64 -4.46
C LEU A 104 -1.18 -7.46 -3.36
N ALA A 105 -0.74 -8.57 -2.78
CA ALA A 105 0.41 -8.59 -1.89
C ALA A 105 1.72 -8.52 -2.69
N ALA A 106 2.38 -7.35 -2.66
CA ALA A 106 3.57 -7.03 -3.47
C ALA A 106 4.83 -6.77 -2.63
N TRP A 107 4.85 -7.15 -1.35
CA TRP A 107 6.01 -6.96 -0.48
C TRP A 107 7.17 -7.94 -0.74
N GLY A 108 6.88 -9.17 -1.17
CA GLY A 108 7.90 -10.18 -1.50
C GLY A 108 8.93 -10.42 -0.38
N VAL A 109 10.18 -10.71 -0.74
CA VAL A 109 11.30 -10.90 0.21
C VAL A 109 11.77 -9.60 0.87
N LEU A 110 11.41 -8.43 0.33
CA LEU A 110 11.84 -7.14 0.87
C LEU A 110 11.30 -6.87 2.27
N VAL A 111 10.22 -7.56 2.67
CA VAL A 111 9.70 -7.54 4.04
C VAL A 111 10.73 -8.07 5.07
N GLU A 112 11.77 -8.78 4.63
CA GLU A 112 12.83 -9.32 5.50
C GLU A 112 13.94 -8.27 5.76
N SER A 113 13.90 -7.10 5.11
CA SER A 113 14.92 -6.04 5.24
C SER A 113 14.99 -5.40 6.63
N ARG A 114 13.92 -5.53 7.42
CA ARG A 114 13.83 -5.05 8.80
C ARG A 114 13.07 -6.06 9.67
N PRO A 115 13.53 -6.34 10.91
CA PRO A 115 12.88 -7.31 11.80
C PRO A 115 11.40 -7.04 12.08
N TYR A 116 10.99 -5.77 12.14
CA TYR A 116 9.63 -5.38 12.51
C TYR A 116 8.60 -5.54 11.39
N LEU A 117 9.01 -5.56 10.11
CA LEU A 117 8.09 -5.50 8.98
C LEU A 117 7.16 -6.72 8.90
N MET A 118 7.67 -7.92 9.21
CA MET A 118 6.82 -9.11 9.24
C MET A 118 5.76 -9.04 10.36
N GLY A 119 6.09 -8.39 11.48
CA GLY A 119 5.12 -8.07 12.53
C GLY A 119 4.00 -7.16 12.00
N LEU A 120 4.37 -6.12 11.25
CA LEU A 120 3.42 -5.19 10.64
C LEU A 120 2.55 -5.85 9.56
N VAL A 121 3.08 -6.78 8.76
CA VAL A 121 2.24 -7.57 7.82
C VAL A 121 1.16 -8.34 8.58
N ARG A 122 1.49 -8.97 9.72
CA ARG A 122 0.50 -9.69 10.53
C ARG A 122 -0.54 -8.77 11.17
N GLU A 123 -0.16 -7.53 11.51
CA GLU A 123 -1.10 -6.51 11.99
C GLU A 123 -2.02 -6.04 10.86
N LEU A 124 -1.47 -5.77 9.68
CA LEU A 124 -2.22 -5.39 8.48
C LEU A 124 -3.25 -6.45 8.09
N VAL A 125 -2.87 -7.73 8.07
CA VAL A 125 -3.80 -8.83 7.80
C VAL A 125 -4.92 -8.86 8.84
N ARG A 126 -4.60 -8.75 10.13
CA ARG A 126 -5.62 -8.72 11.20
C ARG A 126 -6.60 -7.56 11.06
N VAL A 127 -6.11 -6.36 10.74
CA VAL A 127 -6.97 -5.20 10.46
C VAL A 127 -7.83 -5.46 9.22
N SER A 128 -7.24 -6.01 8.17
CA SER A 128 -7.94 -6.29 6.90
C SER A 128 -9.07 -7.30 7.08
N ASP A 129 -8.85 -8.38 7.81
CA ASP A 129 -9.87 -9.39 8.11
C ASP A 129 -11.07 -8.79 8.88
N GLY A 130 -10.83 -7.75 9.68
CA GLY A 130 -11.87 -7.05 10.45
C GLY A 130 -12.73 -6.08 9.63
N VAL A 131 -12.21 -5.54 8.51
CA VAL A 131 -12.88 -4.44 7.77
C VAL A 131 -13.19 -4.76 6.31
N CYS A 132 -12.42 -5.64 5.68
CA CYS A 132 -12.50 -5.98 4.25
C CYS A 132 -13.48 -7.15 4.07
N LYS A 133 -14.66 -6.88 3.51
CA LYS A 133 -15.71 -7.90 3.35
C LYS A 133 -15.66 -8.51 1.95
N GLY A 134 -15.36 -9.81 1.86
CA GLY A 134 -15.35 -10.53 0.58
C GLY A 134 -14.14 -10.22 -0.31
N CYS A 135 -13.04 -9.78 0.28
CA CYS A 135 -11.84 -9.40 -0.46
C CYS A 135 -11.07 -10.61 -1.00
N ARG A 136 -10.54 -10.46 -2.22
CA ARG A 136 -9.74 -11.49 -2.89
C ARG A 136 -8.27 -11.15 -2.80
N LEU A 137 -7.49 -12.02 -2.18
CA LEU A 137 -6.03 -11.90 -2.15
C LEU A 137 -5.41 -12.47 -3.43
N LEU A 138 -4.58 -11.67 -4.08
CA LEU A 138 -3.65 -12.08 -5.11
C LEU A 138 -2.24 -12.03 -4.51
N THR A 139 -1.50 -13.12 -4.66
CA THR A 139 -0.06 -13.14 -4.38
C THR A 139 0.67 -13.12 -5.71
N LYS A 140 1.81 -12.44 -5.77
CA LYS A 140 2.69 -12.56 -6.92
C LYS A 140 3.26 -13.98 -6.92
N GLY A 141 2.66 -14.88 -7.70
CA GLY A 141 3.18 -16.23 -7.89
C GLY A 141 4.63 -16.17 -8.35
N ARG A 142 5.46 -17.12 -7.90
CA ARG A 142 6.73 -17.40 -8.56
C ARG A 142 6.35 -17.92 -9.95
N HIS A 143 6.42 -17.06 -10.96
CA HIS A 143 6.48 -17.50 -12.35
C HIS A 143 7.87 -18.07 -12.61
#